data_AF-A0A952Z2H2-F1
#
_entry.id   AF-A0A952Z2H2-F1
#
_cell.length_a   1.000
_cell.length_b   1.000
_cell.length_c   1.000
_cell.angle_alpha   90.00
_cell.angle_beta   90.00
_cell.angle_gamma   90.00
#
_symmetry.space_group_name_H-M   'P 1'
#
loop_
_entity.id
_entity.type
_entity.pdbx_description
1 polymer ?
#
loop_
_entity_poly.entity_id
_entity_poly.type
_entity_poly.pdbx_seq_one_letter_code
_entity_poly.pdbx_strand_id
1 'polypeptide(L)'
;MTEIKTKGLAELQKIMNQLPAKLEANIMRGALRAGAVVIRDAVKSNINSVSGHLASTMRVSTRIEKRAGKVVAKVKADAYYAGFVEYGTRPHYISVPDSEKLINSRRSRKLGKEVREHMKTFNTRQRSLKIGQQYVGPGVFHPGAKPKPFMRPALDNNSGAAITAAAEYIKKRLATKHGIDTPDINVGLAGDDE
;
A
#
# COMPACT_ATOMS: atom_id res chain seq x y z
N MET A 1 17.79 3.87 -8.39
CA MET A 1 17.89 2.68 -7.51
C MET A 1 19.00 2.98 -6.53
N THR A 2 18.72 2.92 -5.23
CA THR A 2 19.74 3.11 -4.19
C THR A 2 20.70 1.93 -4.22
N GLU A 3 22.01 2.21 -4.29
CA GLU A 3 23.05 1.18 -4.26
C GLU A 3 23.26 0.77 -2.80
N ILE A 4 22.85 -0.46 -2.45
CA ILE A 4 22.96 -0.97 -1.07
C ILE A 4 24.21 -1.87 -1.00
N LYS A 5 25.24 -1.40 -0.32
CA LYS A 5 26.46 -2.18 -0.05
C LYS A 5 26.30 -2.92 1.28
N THR A 6 26.30 -4.24 1.23
CA THR A 6 26.11 -5.11 2.41
C THR A 6 27.28 -6.06 2.58
N LYS A 7 27.81 -6.17 3.81
CA LYS A 7 28.89 -7.10 4.14
C LYS A 7 28.35 -8.54 4.34
N GLY A 8 29.16 -9.56 4.03
CA GLY A 8 28.86 -10.96 4.36
C GLY A 8 27.78 -11.68 3.54
N LEU A 9 27.05 -10.99 2.66
CA LEU A 9 25.92 -11.57 1.91
C LEU A 9 26.37 -12.64 0.89
N ALA A 10 27.54 -12.46 0.26
CA ALA A 10 28.09 -13.40 -0.71
C ALA A 10 28.49 -14.74 -0.05
N GLU A 11 29.01 -14.70 1.17
CA GLU A 11 29.39 -15.88 1.95
C GLU A 11 28.14 -16.64 2.42
N LEU A 12 27.12 -15.93 2.88
CA LEU A 12 25.81 -16.52 3.20
C LEU A 12 25.20 -17.23 2.00
N GLN A 13 25.25 -16.62 0.82
CA GLN A 13 24.71 -17.24 -0.40
C GLN A 13 25.44 -18.54 -0.76
N LYS A 14 26.77 -18.59 -0.60
CA LYS A 14 27.56 -19.80 -0.84
C LYS A 14 27.13 -20.95 0.07
N ILE A 15 26.93 -20.67 1.37
CA ILE A 15 26.46 -21.66 2.34
C ILE A 15 25.04 -22.14 1.98
N MET A 16 24.16 -21.22 1.56
CA MET A 16 22.80 -21.58 1.18
C MET A 16 22.72 -22.48 -0.05
N ASN A 17 23.60 -22.26 -1.04
CA ASN A 17 23.64 -23.07 -2.26
C ASN A 17 24.06 -24.53 -2.01
N GLN A 18 24.70 -24.83 -0.88
CA GLN A 18 25.08 -26.18 -0.49
C GLN A 18 23.91 -26.96 0.15
N LEU A 19 22.82 -26.28 0.49
CA LEU A 19 21.67 -26.90 1.13
C LEU A 19 20.71 -27.52 0.10
N PRO A 20 19.96 -28.58 0.48
CA PRO A 20 18.86 -29.08 -0.33
C PRO A 20 17.84 -27.99 -0.64
N ALA A 21 17.37 -27.92 -1.89
CA ALA A 21 16.48 -26.86 -2.38
C ALA A 21 15.21 -26.62 -1.54
N LYS A 22 14.65 -27.68 -0.92
CA LYS A 22 13.49 -27.57 -0.02
C LYS A 22 13.83 -26.84 1.29
N LEU A 23 15.02 -27.07 1.83
CA LEU A 23 15.49 -26.40 3.04
C LEU A 23 15.82 -24.94 2.75
N GLU A 24 16.56 -24.69 1.67
CA GLU A 24 16.89 -23.35 1.19
C GLU A 24 15.61 -22.51 1.00
N ALA A 25 14.61 -23.02 0.28
CA ALA A 25 13.36 -22.30 0.03
C ALA A 25 12.58 -21.98 1.33
N ASN A 26 12.61 -22.87 2.33
CA ASN A 26 11.97 -22.63 3.61
C ASN A 26 12.71 -21.59 4.47
N ILE A 27 14.05 -21.61 4.45
CA ILE A 27 14.88 -20.61 5.13
C ILE A 27 14.67 -19.25 4.46
N MET A 28 14.76 -19.18 3.13
CA MET A 28 14.49 -17.95 2.35
C MET A 28 13.09 -17.39 2.62
N ARG A 29 12.08 -18.25 2.74
CA ARG A 29 10.72 -17.80 3.07
C ARG A 29 10.66 -17.13 4.44
N GLY A 30 11.34 -17.68 5.44
CA GLY A 30 11.42 -17.10 6.76
C GLY A 30 12.21 -15.78 6.76
N ALA A 31 13.33 -15.75 6.05
CA ALA A 31 14.20 -14.57 5.92
C ALA A 31 13.46 -13.40 5.27
N LEU A 32 12.81 -13.65 4.13
CA LEU A 32 12.00 -12.65 3.43
C LEU A 32 10.80 -12.19 4.26
N ARG A 33 10.23 -13.06 5.11
CA ARG A 33 9.19 -12.65 6.05
C ARG A 33 9.75 -11.69 7.10
N ALA A 34 10.93 -11.96 7.65
CA ALA A 34 11.58 -11.11 8.65
C ALA A 34 11.86 -9.71 8.08
N GLY A 35 12.48 -9.61 6.90
CA GLY A 35 12.70 -8.32 6.23
C GLY A 35 11.40 -7.59 5.90
N ALA A 36 10.37 -8.31 5.43
CA ALA A 36 9.07 -7.71 5.14
C ALA A 36 8.32 -7.21 6.40
N VAL A 37 8.60 -7.77 7.58
CA VAL A 37 8.04 -7.29 8.86
C VAL A 37 8.59 -5.91 9.21
N VAL A 38 9.89 -5.68 9.03
CA VAL A 38 10.52 -4.36 9.23
C VAL A 38 9.84 -3.30 8.36
N ILE A 39 9.66 -3.61 7.06
CA ILE A 39 8.98 -2.71 6.12
C ILE A 39 7.52 -2.50 6.56
N ARG A 40 6.79 -3.55 6.94
CA ARG A 40 5.40 -3.42 7.43
C ARG A 40 5.30 -2.48 8.62
N ASP A 41 6.24 -2.54 9.55
CA ASP A 41 6.20 -1.73 10.76
C ASP A 41 6.55 -0.27 10.45
N ALA A 42 7.49 -0.03 9.53
CA ALA A 42 7.74 1.30 8.98
C ALA A 42 6.51 1.86 8.23
N VAL A 43 5.85 1.04 7.41
CA VAL A 43 4.58 1.39 6.75
C VAL A 43 3.53 1.83 7.76
N LYS A 44 3.37 1.10 8.87
CA LYS A 44 2.43 1.46 9.95
C LYS A 44 2.77 2.82 10.56
N SER A 45 4.05 3.11 10.78
CA SER A 45 4.48 4.41 11.33
C SER A 45 4.23 5.58 10.37
N ASN A 46 4.31 5.34 9.07
CA ASN A 46 4.07 6.36 8.04
C ASN A 46 2.59 6.67 7.82
N ILE A 47 1.68 5.79 8.27
CA ILE A 47 0.24 5.98 8.11
C ILE A 47 -0.25 7.00 9.15
N ASN A 48 -0.53 8.22 8.70
CA ASN A 48 -1.26 9.20 9.50
C ASN A 48 -2.77 8.98 9.33
N SER A 49 -3.40 8.25 10.26
CA SER A 49 -4.84 8.00 10.26
C SER A 49 -5.46 8.25 11.63
N VAL A 50 -6.59 8.96 11.67
CA VAL A 50 -7.34 9.21 12.90
C VAL A 50 -7.97 7.92 13.46
N SER A 51 -8.45 7.02 12.57
CA SER A 51 -9.15 5.79 12.97
C SER A 51 -8.27 4.55 13.10
N GLY A 52 -7.00 4.59 12.65
CA GLY A 52 -6.08 3.44 12.71
C GLY A 52 -6.41 2.27 11.77
N HIS A 53 -7.55 2.27 11.07
CA HIS A 53 -8.02 1.13 10.28
C HIS A 53 -7.05 0.74 9.16
N LEU A 54 -6.43 1.71 8.49
CA LEU A 54 -5.47 1.39 7.43
C LEU A 54 -4.27 0.63 8.01
N ALA A 55 -3.72 1.11 9.13
CA ALA A 55 -2.58 0.48 9.80
C ALA A 55 -2.90 -0.93 10.33
N SER A 56 -4.13 -1.15 10.84
CA SER A 56 -4.54 -2.47 11.36
C SER A 56 -4.66 -3.53 10.27
N THR A 57 -4.97 -3.14 9.03
CA THR A 57 -5.11 -4.06 7.89
C THR A 57 -3.79 -4.46 7.22
N MET A 58 -2.64 -3.93 7.65
CA MET A 58 -1.35 -4.27 7.03
C MET A 58 -0.91 -5.69 7.35
N ARG A 59 -0.68 -6.49 6.30
CA ARG A 59 -0.24 -7.88 6.41
C ARG A 59 0.96 -8.21 5.52
N VAL A 60 1.74 -9.19 5.97
CA VAL A 60 2.85 -9.77 5.20
C VAL A 60 2.43 -11.14 4.68
N SER A 61 2.44 -11.29 3.35
CA SER A 61 2.18 -12.53 2.64
C SER A 61 3.48 -13.06 2.06
N THR A 62 3.77 -14.34 2.27
CA THR A 62 4.95 -15.01 1.68
C THR A 62 4.50 -16.19 0.84
N ARG A 63 5.10 -16.36 -0.34
CA ARG A 63 4.81 -17.46 -1.26
C ARG A 63 6.10 -18.06 -1.81
N ILE A 64 6.15 -19.39 -1.87
CA ILE A 64 7.17 -20.12 -2.63
C ILE A 64 6.58 -20.36 -4.02
N GLU A 65 7.15 -19.73 -5.03
CA GLU A 65 6.75 -19.88 -6.43
C GLU A 65 7.53 -21.03 -7.06
N LYS A 66 7.02 -22.26 -6.86
CA LYS A 66 7.67 -23.50 -7.32
C LYS A 66 8.03 -23.48 -8.81
N ARG A 67 7.17 -22.91 -9.66
CA ARG A 67 7.38 -22.84 -11.12
C ARG A 67 8.54 -21.94 -11.52
N ALA A 68 8.78 -20.87 -10.77
CA ALA A 68 9.83 -19.90 -11.07
C ALA A 68 11.11 -20.14 -10.25
N GLY A 69 11.11 -21.10 -9.31
CA GLY A 69 12.20 -21.33 -8.38
C GLY A 69 12.45 -20.16 -7.41
N LYS A 70 11.47 -19.27 -7.21
CA LYS A 70 11.63 -18.04 -6.43
C LYS A 70 10.79 -18.04 -5.16
N VAL A 71 11.26 -17.35 -4.14
CA VAL A 71 10.49 -17.05 -2.93
C VAL A 71 10.16 -15.56 -2.91
N VAL A 72 8.89 -15.22 -2.70
CA VAL A 72 8.39 -13.84 -2.76
C VAL A 72 7.70 -13.49 -1.46
N ALA A 73 8.06 -12.34 -0.88
CA ALA A 73 7.32 -11.69 0.19
C ALA A 73 6.63 -10.43 -0.34
N LYS A 74 5.40 -10.18 0.13
CA LYS A 74 4.57 -9.03 -0.23
C LYS A 74 4.01 -8.41 1.03
N VAL A 75 4.22 -7.11 1.20
CA VAL A 75 3.48 -6.29 2.17
C VAL A 75 2.21 -5.82 1.48
N LYS A 76 1.04 -6.04 2.08
CA LYS A 76 -0.27 -5.74 1.49
C LYS A 76 -1.17 -5.01 2.47
N ALA A 77 -2.00 -4.13 1.91
CA ALA A 77 -3.10 -3.47 2.56
C ALA A 77 -4.43 -4.14 2.19
N ASP A 78 -5.33 -4.35 3.16
CA ASP A 78 -6.67 -4.89 2.86
C ASP A 78 -7.76 -3.82 2.76
N ALA A 79 -7.48 -2.61 3.27
CA ALA A 79 -8.42 -1.50 3.13
C ALA A 79 -8.63 -1.16 1.65
N TYR A 80 -9.90 -1.12 1.20
CA TYR A 80 -10.26 -0.88 -0.20
C TYR A 80 -9.70 0.45 -0.74
N TYR A 81 -9.56 1.45 0.14
CA TYR A 81 -9.09 2.79 -0.20
C TYR A 81 -7.56 2.94 -0.12
N ALA A 82 -6.80 1.90 0.25
CA ALA A 82 -5.35 1.99 0.42
C ALA A 82 -4.63 2.47 -0.85
N GLY A 83 -5.07 1.98 -2.03
CA GLY A 83 -4.52 2.42 -3.30
C GLY A 83 -4.79 3.90 -3.60
N PHE A 84 -5.96 4.41 -3.20
CA PHE A 84 -6.31 5.82 -3.36
C PHE A 84 -5.48 6.72 -2.43
N VAL A 85 -5.13 6.22 -1.24
CA VAL A 85 -4.22 6.93 -0.33
C VAL A 85 -2.80 6.96 -0.91
N GLU A 86 -2.29 5.83 -1.40
CA GLU A 86 -0.92 5.73 -1.91
C GLU A 86 -0.71 6.59 -3.16
N TYR A 87 -1.62 6.52 -4.13
CA TYR A 87 -1.45 7.13 -5.46
C TYR A 87 -2.32 8.37 -5.70
N GLY A 88 -3.27 8.66 -4.81
CA GLY A 88 -4.26 9.70 -5.02
C GLY A 88 -5.35 9.28 -6.02
N THR A 89 -6.21 10.23 -6.35
CA THR A 89 -7.23 10.05 -7.40
C THR A 89 -7.20 11.22 -8.37
N ARG A 90 -7.45 10.95 -9.65
CA ARG A 90 -7.49 11.97 -10.70
C ARG A 90 -8.75 12.84 -10.57
N PRO A 91 -8.73 14.13 -10.94
CA PRO A 91 -9.94 14.92 -11.07
C PRO A 91 -10.99 14.20 -11.92
N HIS A 92 -12.21 14.09 -11.42
CA HIS A 92 -13.33 13.54 -12.18
C HIS A 92 -14.63 14.28 -11.87
N TYR A 93 -15.64 14.01 -12.70
CA TYR A 93 -16.98 14.52 -12.51
C TYR A 93 -17.80 13.44 -11.80
N ILE A 94 -18.34 13.77 -10.63
CA ILE A 94 -19.26 12.90 -9.91
C ILE A 94 -20.67 13.36 -10.25
N SER A 95 -21.51 12.44 -10.69
CA SER A 95 -22.93 12.70 -10.93
C SER A 95 -23.78 11.67 -10.22
N VAL A 96 -24.93 12.10 -9.71
CA VAL A 96 -25.95 11.17 -9.18
C VAL A 96 -26.57 10.34 -10.33
N PRO A 97 -27.13 9.15 -10.06
CA PRO A 97 -27.83 8.37 -11.08
C PRO A 97 -29.08 9.10 -11.61
N ASP A 98 -29.46 8.84 -12.86
CA ASP A 98 -30.55 9.58 -13.55
C ASP A 98 -31.91 9.49 -12.84
N SER A 99 -32.18 8.40 -12.10
CA SER A 99 -33.38 8.23 -11.27
C SER A 99 -33.43 9.23 -10.10
N GLU A 100 -32.28 9.61 -9.56
CA GLU A 100 -32.15 10.55 -8.44
C GLU A 100 -31.97 11.99 -8.93
N LYS A 101 -31.74 12.21 -10.23
CA LYS A 101 -31.78 13.55 -10.85
C LYS A 101 -33.20 14.14 -10.90
N LEU A 102 -34.23 13.36 -10.56
CA LEU A 102 -35.66 13.70 -10.67
C LEU A 102 -36.21 14.59 -9.54
N ILE A 103 -35.37 15.17 -8.68
CA ILE A 103 -35.82 15.96 -7.51
C ILE A 103 -36.65 17.21 -7.88
N ASN A 104 -36.68 17.62 -9.17
CA ASN A 104 -37.36 18.83 -9.61
C ASN A 104 -38.55 18.55 -10.55
N SER A 105 -39.55 17.80 -10.06
CA SER A 105 -40.87 17.74 -10.70
C SER A 105 -41.80 18.79 -10.11
N ARG A 106 -42.55 19.50 -10.96
CA ARG A 106 -43.70 20.30 -10.53
C ARG A 106 -44.97 19.74 -11.14
N ARG A 107 -46.08 19.80 -10.42
CA ARG A 107 -47.39 19.49 -11.00
C ARG A 107 -47.82 20.65 -11.91
N SER A 108 -47.86 20.42 -13.21
CA SER A 108 -48.28 21.44 -14.18
C SER A 108 -49.78 21.66 -14.08
N ARG A 109 -50.20 22.86 -13.67
CA ARG A 109 -51.62 23.25 -13.61
C ARG A 109 -52.34 23.13 -14.96
N LYS A 110 -51.62 23.30 -16.08
CA LYS A 110 -52.19 23.24 -17.45
C LYS A 110 -52.30 21.82 -18.01
N LEU A 111 -51.33 20.95 -17.71
CA LEU A 111 -51.25 19.58 -18.24
C LEU A 111 -51.78 18.53 -17.24
N GLY A 112 -52.05 18.93 -15.99
CA GLY A 112 -52.55 18.05 -14.92
C GLY A 112 -51.54 16.99 -14.43
N LYS A 113 -50.39 16.88 -15.07
CA LYS A 113 -49.33 15.89 -14.81
C LYS A 113 -48.10 16.54 -14.19
N GLU A 114 -47.24 15.73 -13.58
CA GLU A 114 -45.90 16.18 -13.22
C GLU A 114 -45.10 16.47 -14.49
N VAL A 115 -44.51 17.67 -14.54
CA VAL A 115 -43.69 18.13 -15.66
C VAL A 115 -42.37 18.63 -15.09
N ARG A 116 -41.29 18.32 -15.79
CA ARG A 116 -39.92 18.72 -15.43
C ARG A 116 -39.83 20.25 -15.30
N GLU A 117 -39.31 20.77 -14.19
CA GLU A 117 -38.82 22.15 -14.17
C GLU A 117 -37.47 22.22 -14.90
N HIS A 118 -37.37 23.11 -15.89
CA HIS A 118 -36.10 23.34 -16.58
C HIS A 118 -35.08 23.93 -15.61
N MET A 119 -33.84 23.43 -15.64
CA MET A 119 -32.73 23.84 -14.76
C MET A 119 -32.44 25.36 -14.76
N LYS A 120 -32.83 26.07 -15.84
CA LYS A 120 -32.74 27.54 -15.95
C LYS A 120 -33.64 28.31 -14.96
N THR A 121 -34.74 27.71 -14.52
CA THR A 121 -35.77 28.36 -13.67
C THR A 121 -35.46 28.29 -12.17
N PHE A 122 -34.62 27.33 -11.75
CA PHE A 122 -34.29 27.11 -10.33
C PHE A 122 -33.16 28.05 -9.85
N ASN A 123 -32.25 28.43 -10.75
CA ASN A 123 -31.09 29.28 -10.45
C ASN A 123 -31.48 30.70 -10.00
N THR A 124 -32.73 31.12 -10.25
CA THR A 124 -33.21 32.47 -9.94
C THR A 124 -33.99 32.58 -8.64
N ARG A 125 -34.41 31.48 -7.99
CA ARG A 125 -35.33 31.58 -6.83
C ARG A 125 -34.93 30.83 -5.55
N GLN A 126 -34.19 29.73 -5.57
CA GLN A 126 -33.81 29.05 -4.30
C GLN A 126 -32.43 28.36 -4.35
N ARG A 127 -31.50 28.88 -3.54
CA ARG A 127 -30.68 28.10 -2.58
C ARG A 127 -30.04 26.79 -3.09
N SER A 128 -29.29 26.79 -4.19
CA SER A 128 -28.31 25.71 -4.43
C SER A 128 -27.21 25.77 -3.36
N LEU A 129 -26.91 24.67 -2.68
CA LEU A 129 -25.79 24.59 -1.75
C LEU A 129 -24.51 24.97 -2.50
N LYS A 130 -23.75 25.93 -1.97
CA LYS A 130 -22.49 26.38 -2.57
C LYS A 130 -21.38 25.98 -1.61
N ILE A 131 -20.50 25.07 -2.02
CA ILE A 131 -19.31 24.69 -1.24
C ILE A 131 -18.11 25.34 -1.93
N GLY A 132 -17.55 26.39 -1.31
CA GLY A 132 -16.54 27.24 -1.94
C GLY A 132 -17.13 28.17 -3.02
N GLN A 133 -16.47 28.28 -4.18
CA GLN A 133 -16.97 29.06 -5.34
C GLN A 133 -17.85 28.25 -6.31
N GLN A 134 -18.06 26.95 -6.05
CA GLN A 134 -18.76 26.03 -6.96
C GLN A 134 -20.21 25.79 -6.51
N TYR A 135 -21.14 25.79 -7.45
CA TYR A 135 -22.53 25.40 -7.23
C TYR A 135 -22.65 23.87 -7.12
N VAL A 136 -23.29 23.36 -6.06
CA VAL A 136 -23.53 21.92 -5.87
C VAL A 136 -24.89 21.57 -6.48
N GLY A 137 -24.87 20.98 -7.68
CA GLY A 137 -26.04 20.48 -8.40
C GLY A 137 -26.08 18.94 -8.45
N PRO A 138 -26.84 18.32 -9.38
CA PRO A 138 -26.87 16.86 -9.58
C PRO A 138 -25.53 16.26 -10.02
N GLY A 139 -24.50 17.08 -10.20
CA GLY A 139 -23.12 16.64 -10.28
C GLY A 139 -22.15 17.73 -9.82
N VAL A 140 -20.93 17.29 -9.50
CA VAL A 140 -19.84 18.10 -8.98
C VAL A 140 -18.54 17.65 -9.64
N PHE A 141 -17.76 18.61 -10.14
CA PHE A 141 -16.39 18.36 -10.57
C PHE A 141 -15.48 18.42 -9.34
N HIS A 142 -14.86 17.29 -8.96
CA HIS A 142 -13.94 17.28 -7.83
C HIS A 142 -12.49 17.16 -8.35
N PRO A 143 -11.52 17.84 -7.70
CA PRO A 143 -10.13 17.91 -8.16
C PRO A 143 -9.32 16.63 -7.94
N GLY A 144 -9.96 15.55 -7.50
CA GLY A 144 -9.29 14.34 -7.02
C GLY A 144 -8.62 14.53 -5.66
N ALA A 145 -8.08 13.44 -5.11
CA ALA A 145 -7.36 13.42 -3.85
C ALA A 145 -5.85 13.40 -4.09
N LYS A 146 -5.09 14.21 -3.34
CA LYS A 146 -3.63 14.20 -3.40
C LYS A 146 -3.08 12.89 -2.79
N PRO A 147 -2.04 12.28 -3.38
CA PRO A 147 -1.39 11.10 -2.83
C PRO A 147 -0.76 11.40 -1.46
N LYS A 148 -0.86 10.43 -0.56
CA LYS A 148 -0.16 10.37 0.73
C LYS A 148 0.56 9.03 0.79
N PRO A 149 1.70 8.90 0.09
CA PRO A 149 2.38 7.63 -0.06
C PRO A 149 2.94 7.18 1.29
N PHE A 150 2.67 5.92 1.65
CA PHE A 150 3.08 5.31 2.91
C PHE A 150 3.82 4.00 2.67
N MET A 151 3.55 3.32 1.56
CA MET A 151 4.21 2.06 1.18
C MET A 151 5.54 2.30 0.48
N ARG A 152 5.57 3.10 -0.59
CA ARG A 152 6.81 3.34 -1.37
C ARG A 152 7.92 3.98 -0.52
N PRO A 153 7.65 5.05 0.26
CA PRO A 153 8.69 5.65 1.09
C PRO A 153 9.20 4.70 2.18
N ALA A 154 8.32 3.86 2.73
CA ALA A 154 8.74 2.86 3.71
C ALA A 154 9.70 1.83 3.10
N LEU A 155 9.43 1.37 1.88
CA LEU A 155 10.31 0.44 1.18
C LEU A 155 11.67 1.07 0.87
N ASP A 156 11.66 2.27 0.28
CA ASP A 156 12.88 2.94 -0.16
C ASP A 156 13.80 3.22 1.04
N ASN A 157 13.25 3.77 2.14
CA ASN A 157 14.01 4.15 3.33
C ASN A 157 14.48 2.95 4.18
N ASN A 158 13.75 1.83 4.19
CA ASN A 158 14.06 0.68 5.07
C ASN A 158 14.61 -0.53 4.30
N SER A 159 14.95 -0.36 3.02
CA SER A 159 15.49 -1.42 2.17
C SER A 159 16.75 -2.07 2.76
N GLY A 160 17.69 -1.26 3.27
CA GLY A 160 18.90 -1.76 3.94
C GLY A 160 18.60 -2.58 5.20
N ALA A 161 17.80 -2.02 6.11
CA ALA A 161 17.37 -2.68 7.35
C ALA A 161 16.57 -3.98 7.09
N ALA A 162 15.81 -4.04 6.00
CA ALA A 162 15.10 -5.24 5.61
C ALA A 162 16.05 -6.36 5.15
N ILE A 163 17.15 -6.01 4.48
CA ILE A 163 18.18 -6.96 4.03
C ILE A 163 18.99 -7.48 5.21
N THR A 164 19.40 -6.61 6.14
CA THR A 164 20.12 -7.03 7.35
C THR A 164 19.26 -7.96 8.20
N ALA A 165 18.00 -7.63 8.45
CA ALA A 165 17.06 -8.48 9.18
C ALA A 165 16.84 -9.85 8.52
N ALA A 166 16.81 -9.90 7.17
CA ALA A 166 16.72 -11.17 6.45
C ALA A 166 18.00 -12.01 6.62
N ALA A 167 19.16 -11.40 6.53
CA ALA A 167 20.45 -12.08 6.68
C ALA A 167 20.70 -12.55 8.13
N GLU A 168 20.34 -11.76 9.13
CA GLU A 168 20.33 -12.18 10.55
C GLU A 168 19.42 -13.39 10.78
N TYR A 169 18.25 -13.41 10.15
CA TYR A 169 17.35 -14.55 10.22
C TYR A 169 18.00 -15.81 9.62
N ILE A 170 18.68 -15.68 8.48
CA ILE A 170 19.41 -16.80 7.85
C ILE A 170 20.49 -17.30 8.81
N LYS A 171 21.34 -16.40 9.33
CA LYS A 171 22.41 -16.73 10.30
C LYS A 171 21.86 -17.50 11.51
N LYS A 172 20.81 -16.97 12.13
CA LYS A 172 20.13 -17.62 13.27
C LYS A 172 19.61 -19.01 12.90
N ARG A 173 18.98 -19.17 11.73
CA ARG A 173 18.43 -20.47 11.30
C ARG A 173 19.50 -21.50 10.99
N LEU A 174 20.63 -21.10 10.41
CA LEU A 174 21.76 -21.97 10.14
C LEU A 174 22.41 -22.45 11.45
N ALA A 175 22.64 -21.53 12.39
CA ALA A 175 23.21 -21.86 13.70
C ALA A 175 22.29 -22.82 14.50
N THR A 176 20.99 -22.52 14.62
CA THR A 176 20.10 -23.31 15.51
C THR A 176 19.75 -24.69 14.96
N LYS A 177 19.60 -24.85 13.63
CA LYS A 177 19.10 -26.11 13.05
C LYS A 177 20.14 -26.98 12.37
N HIS A 178 21.28 -26.41 11.98
CA HIS A 178 22.26 -27.11 11.15
C HIS A 178 23.64 -27.18 11.79
N GLY A 179 23.84 -26.56 12.98
CA GLY A 179 25.11 -26.63 13.71
C GLY A 179 26.29 -26.05 12.93
N ILE A 180 26.01 -25.21 11.93
CA ILE A 180 27.04 -24.52 11.15
C ILE A 180 27.37 -23.25 11.92
N ASP A 181 28.58 -23.21 12.48
CA ASP A 181 29.14 -22.01 13.07
C ASP A 181 29.26 -20.94 11.98
N THR A 182 28.38 -19.95 12.07
CA THR A 182 28.40 -18.74 11.23
C THR A 182 28.86 -17.47 11.97
N PRO A 183 29.55 -17.52 13.15
CA PRO A 183 29.81 -16.33 13.96
C PRO A 183 30.61 -15.26 13.20
N ASP A 184 31.51 -15.65 12.30
CA ASP A 184 32.44 -14.77 11.59
C ASP A 184 31.79 -13.85 10.54
N ILE A 185 30.55 -14.14 10.11
CA ILE A 185 29.86 -13.31 9.12
C ILE A 185 29.22 -12.11 9.83
N ASN A 186 29.87 -10.96 9.76
CA ASN A 186 29.28 -9.67 10.15
C ASN A 186 28.35 -9.19 9.03
N VAL A 187 27.06 -9.09 9.35
CA VAL A 187 26.01 -8.62 8.43
C VAL A 187 25.62 -7.23 8.86
N GLY A 188 26.00 -6.23 8.07
CA GLY A 188 25.67 -4.82 8.30
C GLY A 188 25.70 -4.04 6.99
N LEU A 189 25.17 -2.82 7.03
CA LEU A 189 25.35 -1.88 5.93
C LEU A 189 26.81 -1.41 5.93
N ALA A 190 27.40 -1.29 4.75
CA ALA A 190 28.76 -0.79 4.61
C ALA A 190 28.78 0.73 4.91
N GLY A 191 28.81 1.08 6.20
CA GLY A 191 28.73 2.44 6.71
C GLY A 191 28.45 2.54 8.22
N ASP A 192 28.04 1.44 8.88
CA ASP A 192 27.68 1.44 10.31
C ASP A 192 28.89 1.26 11.26
N ASP A 193 30.14 1.34 10.75
CA ASP A 193 31.39 1.09 11.52
C ASP A 193 32.22 2.38 11.80
N GLU A 194 31.60 3.57 11.79
CA GLU A 194 32.21 4.81 12.32
C GLU A 194 31.73 5.14 13.74
#